data_AF-A0A3C2BVJ2-F1
#
_entry.id   AF-A0A3C2BVJ2-F1
#
_cell.length_a   1.000
_cell.length_b   1.000
_cell.length_c   1.000
_cell.angle_alpha   90.00
_cell.angle_beta   90.00
_cell.angle_gamma   90.00
#
_symmetry.space_group_name_H-M   'P 1'
#
loop_
_entity.id
_entity.type
_entity.pdbx_description
1 polymer ?
#
loop_
_entity_poly.entity_id
_entity_poly.type
_entity_poly.pdbx_seq_one_letter_code
_entity_poly.pdbx_strand_id
1 'polypeptide(L)'
;MGPLSEPDAEVYVASVCFKTGPPGAAGVEVERLVHDVLNPRVPVPVALVSEAMAAGGRLPGGGVISFEPGGQLEVSSACAADLPALVAATRADLAAVEGLLADAGLCFGAVALDPGRPPVRSLDHPRYAAMEHHFDRFGPAGRTMMCSTASLQISLDAGFDSPGTSGAAQRWKRLHNLLPVLVAMFANSPFLHGLPNGWNSNRQRIWLATDPTRTAAVPRTADPRLAWARYALDALVLCIPSVTASWTAPRGLTMRNWLRGEGPRAATLADLDYHLTTLFPPVRPRGFLEIRVIDAQAGSDWEPVTAMVTALMDDEHAADLAEEACAPVASLPDPIRTAARHALADPVLASAALGCAETALMALPRLGADAATRSRAEDFVDRYTARGRCPANERLDRWQRTGSYFGPSQYEEDRENAR
;
A
#
# COMPACT_ATOMS: atom_id res chain seq x y z
N MET A 1 35.19 2.72 -12.38
CA MET A 1 34.60 1.60 -11.60
C MET A 1 34.34 0.47 -12.56
N GLY A 2 34.71 -0.76 -12.22
CA GLY A 2 34.39 -1.95 -13.02
C GLY A 2 32.88 -2.24 -13.04
N PRO A 3 32.43 -3.21 -13.85
CA PRO A 3 31.04 -3.68 -13.82
C PRO A 3 30.67 -4.20 -12.43
N LEU A 4 29.42 -3.98 -12.00
CA LEU A 4 28.93 -4.46 -10.70
C LEU A 4 28.85 -5.99 -10.71
N SER A 5 29.52 -6.65 -9.75
CA SER A 5 29.47 -8.11 -9.63
C SER A 5 28.20 -8.57 -8.90
N GLU A 6 27.79 -9.82 -9.12
CA GLU A 6 26.65 -10.42 -8.41
C GLU A 6 26.85 -10.49 -6.89
N PRO A 7 28.01 -10.93 -6.35
CA PRO A 7 28.26 -10.88 -4.91
C PRO A 7 28.19 -9.46 -4.32
N ASP A 8 28.75 -8.46 -5.02
CA ASP A 8 28.71 -7.06 -4.56
C ASP A 8 27.26 -6.53 -4.56
N ALA A 9 26.46 -6.91 -5.55
CA ALA A 9 25.04 -6.59 -5.61
C ALA A 9 24.25 -7.22 -4.45
N GLU A 10 24.48 -8.49 -4.12
CA GLU A 10 23.81 -9.14 -2.99
C GLU A 10 24.13 -8.44 -1.66
N VAL A 11 25.40 -8.13 -1.41
CA VAL A 11 25.84 -7.40 -0.21
C VAL A 11 25.23 -6.01 -0.15
N TYR A 12 25.20 -5.30 -1.29
CA TYR A 12 24.62 -3.98 -1.40
C TYR A 12 23.13 -3.98 -1.03
N VAL A 13 22.34 -4.87 -1.65
CA VAL A 13 20.90 -4.98 -1.40
C VAL A 13 20.62 -5.34 0.06
N ALA A 14 21.34 -6.31 0.62
CA ALA A 14 21.20 -6.73 2.01
C ALA A 14 21.49 -5.60 3.03
N SER A 15 22.37 -4.68 2.66
CA SER A 15 22.83 -3.58 3.51
C SER A 15 21.94 -2.33 3.41
N VAL A 16 21.57 -1.93 2.19
CA VAL A 16 20.83 -0.67 1.96
C VAL A 16 19.34 -0.80 2.25
N CYS A 17 18.75 -1.97 1.99
CA CYS A 17 17.30 -2.18 2.16
C CYS A 17 16.89 -2.44 3.61
N PHE A 18 17.78 -2.97 4.45
CA PHE A 18 17.52 -3.25 5.87
C PHE A 18 18.39 -2.36 6.76
N LYS A 19 18.15 -1.05 6.74
CA LYS A 19 18.80 -0.17 7.71
C LYS A 19 18.20 -0.42 9.08
N THR A 20 19.06 -0.62 10.06
CA THR A 20 18.66 -0.92 11.44
C THR A 20 18.75 0.33 12.31
N GLY A 21 17.82 0.45 13.23
CA GLY A 21 17.68 1.60 14.12
C GLY A 21 16.57 1.34 15.14
N PRO A 22 16.44 2.19 16.16
CA PRO A 22 15.32 2.11 17.08
C PRO A 22 14.00 2.30 16.33
N PRO A 23 12.98 1.44 16.56
CA PRO A 23 11.63 1.71 16.08
C PRO A 23 11.06 3.02 16.62
N GLY A 24 10.17 3.63 15.85
CA GLY A 24 9.36 4.77 16.28
C GLY A 24 9.10 5.80 15.19
N ALA A 25 10.00 5.92 14.20
CA ALA A 25 9.73 6.78 13.06
C ALA A 25 8.76 6.09 12.10
N ALA A 26 7.83 6.88 11.57
CA ALA A 26 6.78 6.39 10.71
C ALA A 26 6.50 7.36 9.56
N GLY A 27 6.04 6.80 8.44
CA GLY A 27 5.54 7.54 7.29
C GLY A 27 4.31 6.85 6.71
N VAL A 28 3.47 7.62 6.02
CA VAL A 28 2.27 7.10 5.36
C VAL A 28 2.16 7.65 3.94
N GLU A 29 1.78 6.78 3.00
CA GLU A 29 1.42 7.16 1.64
C GLU A 29 -0.08 6.89 1.47
N VAL A 30 -0.84 7.95 1.22
CA VAL A 30 -2.29 7.91 1.01
C VAL A 30 -2.55 8.13 -0.47
N GLU A 31 -2.78 7.05 -1.19
CA GLU A 31 -3.14 7.06 -2.60
C GLU A 31 -4.66 6.94 -2.75
N ARG A 32 -5.27 7.79 -3.59
CA ARG A 32 -6.72 7.78 -3.83
C ARG A 32 -7.08 8.03 -5.29
N LEU A 33 -8.18 7.41 -5.68
CA LEU A 33 -8.84 7.69 -6.97
C LEU A 33 -9.50 9.06 -6.91
N VAL A 34 -9.32 9.87 -7.94
CA VAL A 34 -9.98 11.18 -8.08
C VAL A 34 -11.18 11.05 -9.02
N HIS A 35 -12.28 11.70 -8.66
CA HIS A 35 -13.53 11.72 -9.42
C HIS A 35 -13.99 13.15 -9.67
N ASP A 36 -14.66 13.36 -10.80
CA ASP A 36 -15.50 14.54 -11.03
C ASP A 36 -16.77 14.42 -10.18
N VAL A 37 -17.11 15.46 -9.43
CA VAL A 37 -18.25 15.46 -8.49
C VAL A 37 -19.58 15.29 -9.22
N LEU A 38 -19.70 15.81 -10.44
CA LEU A 38 -20.93 15.74 -11.24
C LEU A 38 -21.01 14.46 -12.08
N ASN A 39 -19.87 13.96 -12.56
CA ASN A 39 -19.78 12.84 -13.49
C ASN A 39 -18.70 11.83 -13.07
N PRO A 40 -18.87 11.10 -11.97
CA PRO A 40 -17.82 10.27 -11.38
C PRO A 40 -17.40 9.06 -12.24
N ARG A 41 -18.18 8.74 -13.28
CA ARG A 41 -17.89 7.71 -14.30
C ARG A 41 -16.91 8.17 -15.38
N VAL A 42 -16.61 9.46 -15.46
CA VAL A 42 -15.67 9.99 -16.45
C VAL A 42 -14.24 9.93 -15.87
N PRO A 43 -13.25 9.47 -16.65
CA PRO A 43 -11.85 9.59 -16.25
C PRO A 43 -11.47 11.05 -16.04
N VAL A 44 -10.86 11.35 -14.89
CA VAL A 44 -10.32 12.68 -14.60
C VAL A 44 -8.91 12.75 -15.19
N PRO A 45 -8.62 13.67 -16.13
CA PRO A 45 -7.27 13.80 -16.68
C PRO A 45 -6.28 14.22 -15.59
N VAL A 46 -5.12 13.56 -15.52
CA VAL A 46 -4.10 13.88 -14.51
C VAL A 46 -3.64 15.34 -14.58
N ALA A 47 -3.63 15.95 -15.77
CA ALA A 47 -3.28 17.35 -15.96
C ALA A 47 -4.21 18.31 -15.19
N LEU A 48 -5.51 18.02 -15.13
CA LEU A 48 -6.48 18.81 -14.38
C LEU A 48 -6.20 18.72 -12.88
N VAL A 49 -5.92 17.52 -12.38
CA VAL A 49 -5.59 17.30 -10.96
C VAL A 49 -4.26 17.99 -10.63
N SER A 50 -3.25 17.85 -11.48
CA SER A 50 -1.94 18.50 -11.32
C SER A 50 -2.04 20.03 -11.28
N GLU A 51 -2.87 20.63 -12.14
CA GLU A 51 -3.12 22.08 -12.15
C GLU A 51 -3.77 22.54 -10.83
N ALA A 52 -4.80 21.82 -10.37
CA ALA A 52 -5.44 22.10 -9.08
C ALA A 52 -4.45 22.02 -7.91
N MET A 53 -3.59 21.00 -7.88
CA MET A 53 -2.58 20.85 -6.84
C MET A 53 -1.50 21.92 -6.89
N ALA A 54 -1.09 22.36 -8.09
CA ALA A 54 -0.09 23.41 -8.27
C ALA A 54 -0.53 24.75 -7.69
N ALA A 55 -1.84 25.03 -7.61
CA ALA A 55 -2.40 26.23 -7.00
C ALA A 55 -2.18 26.29 -5.48
N GLY A 56 -2.04 25.14 -4.81
CA GLY A 56 -1.89 25.06 -3.35
C GLY A 56 -0.47 25.25 -2.80
N GLY A 57 0.55 25.18 -3.65
CA GLY A 57 1.94 25.30 -3.23
C GLY A 57 2.41 24.12 -2.36
N ARG A 58 3.19 24.40 -1.31
CA ARG A 58 3.71 23.37 -0.40
C ARG A 58 2.64 22.96 0.60
N LEU A 59 2.53 21.65 0.82
CA LEU A 59 1.60 21.10 1.80
C LEU A 59 2.00 21.47 3.26
N PRO A 60 1.03 21.78 4.14
CA PRO A 60 1.29 22.35 5.46
C PRO A 60 2.00 21.40 6.45
N GLY A 61 1.72 20.10 6.37
CA GLY A 61 2.37 19.00 7.08
C GLY A 61 3.67 18.53 6.43
N GLY A 62 4.06 19.10 5.29
CA GLY A 62 5.33 18.85 4.63
C GLY A 62 5.37 17.60 3.75
N GLY A 63 4.23 16.96 3.51
CA GLY A 63 4.10 15.88 2.54
C GLY A 63 4.36 16.31 1.10
N VAL A 64 4.51 15.31 0.24
CA VAL A 64 4.77 15.46 -1.19
C VAL A 64 3.61 14.83 -1.97
N ILE A 65 3.13 15.57 -2.97
CA ILE A 65 2.13 15.07 -3.91
C ILE A 65 2.84 14.35 -5.05
N SER A 66 2.36 13.16 -5.38
CA SER A 66 2.77 12.40 -6.55
C SER A 66 1.53 11.88 -7.31
N PHE A 67 1.74 11.35 -8.51
CA PHE A 67 0.68 10.78 -9.33
C PHE A 67 1.07 9.38 -9.81
N GLU A 68 0.13 8.46 -9.70
CA GLU A 68 0.26 7.10 -10.21
C GLU A 68 -0.14 7.02 -11.71
N PRO A 69 0.17 5.93 -12.44
CA PRO A 69 0.02 5.88 -13.89
C PRO A 69 -1.37 6.25 -14.42
N GLY A 70 -2.43 5.91 -13.69
CA GLY A 70 -3.82 6.21 -14.04
C GLY A 70 -4.30 7.61 -13.66
N GLY A 71 -3.46 8.42 -13.00
CA GLY A 71 -3.84 9.71 -12.45
C GLY A 71 -4.41 9.64 -11.04
N GLN A 72 -4.26 8.52 -10.33
CA GLN A 72 -4.47 8.47 -8.88
C GLN A 72 -3.52 9.44 -8.21
N LEU A 73 -4.01 10.16 -7.20
CA LEU A 73 -3.24 11.14 -6.46
C LEU A 73 -2.72 10.47 -5.19
N GLU A 74 -1.42 10.62 -4.94
CA GLU A 74 -0.78 10.17 -3.72
C GLU A 74 -0.29 11.36 -2.90
N VAL A 75 -0.55 11.31 -1.60
CA VAL A 75 0.09 12.16 -0.60
C VAL A 75 1.05 11.30 0.21
N SER A 76 2.35 11.48 0.00
CA SER A 76 3.41 10.84 0.77
C SER A 76 3.84 11.77 1.90
N SER A 77 3.62 11.36 3.15
CA SER A 77 3.95 12.17 4.31
C SER A 77 5.47 12.39 4.41
N ALA A 78 5.89 13.46 5.08
CA ALA A 78 7.23 13.49 5.63
C ALA A 78 7.41 12.35 6.65
N CYS A 79 8.65 11.88 6.83
CA CYS A 79 8.98 10.97 7.94
C CYS A 79 8.78 11.72 9.27
N ALA A 80 7.96 11.16 10.14
CA ALA A 80 7.67 11.70 11.46
C ALA A 80 8.35 10.89 12.55
N ALA A 81 8.69 11.54 13.66
CA ALA A 81 9.37 10.90 14.80
C ALA A 81 8.45 9.99 15.64
N ASP A 82 7.13 10.19 15.55
CA ASP A 82 6.13 9.44 16.30
C ASP A 82 4.75 9.50 15.62
N LEU A 83 3.84 8.64 16.09
CA LEU A 83 2.48 8.53 15.57
C LEU A 83 1.68 9.84 15.66
N PRO A 84 1.66 10.59 16.78
CA PRO A 84 0.94 11.87 16.86
C PRO A 84 1.40 12.90 15.83
N ALA A 85 2.72 13.06 15.66
CA ALA A 85 3.28 13.98 14.65
C ALA A 85 2.89 13.55 13.23
N LEU A 86 2.96 12.25 12.93
CA LEU A 86 2.55 11.69 11.64
C LEU A 86 1.08 12.01 11.33
N VAL A 87 0.20 11.70 12.28
CA VAL A 87 -1.25 11.88 12.12
C VAL A 87 -1.59 13.36 11.96
N ALA A 88 -1.02 14.24 12.78
CA ALA A 88 -1.29 15.67 12.71
C ALA A 88 -0.86 16.28 11.36
N ALA A 89 0.35 15.96 10.90
CA ALA A 89 0.87 16.44 9.62
C ALA A 89 0.05 15.93 8.42
N THR A 90 -0.22 14.62 8.39
CA THR A 90 -0.97 14.00 7.29
C THR A 90 -2.42 14.48 7.24
N ARG A 91 -3.05 14.72 8.40
CA ARG A 91 -4.40 15.32 8.47
C ARG A 91 -4.43 16.72 7.87
N ALA A 92 -3.43 17.55 8.17
CA ALA A 92 -3.32 18.89 7.60
C ALA A 92 -3.11 18.85 6.07
N ASP A 93 -2.29 17.93 5.59
CA ASP A 93 -2.01 17.73 4.17
C ASP A 93 -3.25 17.28 3.40
N LEU A 94 -3.94 16.25 3.89
CA LEU A 94 -5.14 15.74 3.24
C LEU A 94 -6.27 16.78 3.24
N ALA A 95 -6.44 17.54 4.32
CA ALA A 95 -7.44 18.63 4.35
C ALA A 95 -7.13 19.71 3.30
N ALA A 96 -5.86 20.08 3.11
CA ALA A 96 -5.45 21.02 2.07
C ALA A 96 -5.71 20.46 0.67
N VAL A 97 -5.36 19.21 0.41
CA VAL A 97 -5.60 18.53 -0.87
C VAL A 97 -7.10 18.40 -1.18
N GLU A 98 -7.91 18.01 -0.20
CA GLU A 98 -9.36 17.90 -0.35
C GLU A 98 -10.01 19.26 -0.65
N GLY A 99 -9.54 20.34 -0.03
CA GLY A 99 -9.96 21.71 -0.36
C GLY A 99 -9.65 22.10 -1.80
N LEU A 100 -8.43 21.85 -2.27
CA LEU A 100 -8.01 22.13 -3.65
C LEU A 100 -8.78 21.31 -4.68
N LEU A 101 -9.06 20.04 -4.38
CA LEU A 101 -9.91 19.20 -5.22
C LEU A 101 -11.34 19.75 -5.29
N ALA A 102 -11.91 20.14 -4.15
CA ALA A 102 -13.26 20.69 -4.09
C ALA A 102 -13.40 21.99 -4.90
N ASP A 103 -12.42 22.89 -4.82
CA ASP A 103 -12.37 24.13 -5.63
C ASP A 103 -12.32 23.83 -7.14
N ALA A 104 -11.76 22.70 -7.54
CA ALA A 104 -11.72 22.22 -8.91
C ALA A 104 -12.94 21.37 -9.33
N GLY A 105 -13.95 21.20 -8.47
CA GLY A 105 -15.10 20.32 -8.73
C GLY A 105 -14.77 18.83 -8.72
N LEU A 106 -13.68 18.45 -8.05
CA LEU A 106 -13.18 17.09 -7.92
C LEU A 106 -13.31 16.59 -6.47
N CYS A 107 -13.26 15.27 -6.29
CA CYS A 107 -13.24 14.65 -4.96
C CYS A 107 -12.47 13.32 -4.97
N PHE A 108 -12.12 12.85 -3.77
CA PHE A 108 -11.60 11.51 -3.59
C PHE A 108 -12.70 10.44 -3.60
N GLY A 109 -12.37 9.28 -4.17
CA GLY A 109 -13.20 8.09 -4.14
C GLY A 109 -13.13 7.32 -2.82
N ALA A 110 -14.15 6.53 -2.55
CA ALA A 110 -14.29 5.76 -1.31
C ALA A 110 -13.78 4.31 -1.39
N VAL A 111 -13.25 3.88 -2.54
CA VAL A 111 -12.82 2.49 -2.80
C VAL A 111 -11.41 2.42 -3.37
N ALA A 112 -10.74 1.30 -3.12
CA ALA A 112 -9.34 1.05 -3.50
C ALA A 112 -9.16 0.50 -4.92
N LEU A 113 -10.25 0.30 -5.66
CA LEU A 113 -10.22 -0.12 -7.06
C LEU A 113 -11.34 0.61 -7.79
N ASP A 114 -11.00 1.19 -8.94
CA ASP A 114 -11.99 1.85 -9.77
C ASP A 114 -13.03 0.83 -10.23
N PRO A 115 -14.29 1.03 -9.83
CA PRO A 115 -15.33 0.04 -10.10
C PRO A 115 -15.72 0.03 -11.59
N GLY A 116 -15.61 1.14 -12.32
CA GLY A 116 -16.29 1.29 -13.61
C GLY A 116 -15.47 1.90 -14.75
N ARG A 117 -14.45 2.72 -14.45
CA ARG A 117 -13.62 3.36 -15.47
C ARG A 117 -12.60 2.36 -16.02
N PRO A 118 -12.31 2.40 -17.34
CA PRO A 118 -11.31 1.52 -17.91
C PRO A 118 -9.90 1.88 -17.39
N PRO A 119 -9.00 0.89 -17.23
CA PRO A 119 -7.63 1.13 -16.80
C PRO A 119 -6.82 1.78 -17.91
N VAL A 120 -6.80 3.12 -17.93
CA VAL A 120 -6.11 3.92 -18.93
C VAL A 120 -4.96 4.67 -18.27
N ARG A 121 -3.76 4.55 -18.84
CA ARG A 121 -2.60 5.32 -18.41
C ARG A 121 -2.77 6.78 -18.80
N SER A 122 -2.76 7.68 -17.82
CA SER A 122 -2.88 9.13 -18.01
C SER A 122 -1.52 9.81 -18.06
N LEU A 123 -0.52 9.30 -17.32
CA LEU A 123 0.83 9.86 -17.31
C LEU A 123 1.65 9.43 -18.52
N ASP A 124 2.21 10.42 -19.23
CA ASP A 124 3.17 10.19 -20.30
C ASP A 124 4.61 10.20 -19.76
N HIS A 125 5.07 9.04 -19.29
CA HIS A 125 6.42 8.85 -18.81
C HIS A 125 7.01 7.51 -19.31
N PRO A 126 8.26 7.47 -19.81
CA PRO A 126 8.87 6.26 -20.37
C PRO A 126 8.86 5.04 -19.41
N ARG A 127 9.03 5.28 -18.10
CA ARG A 127 8.86 4.26 -17.04
C ARG A 127 7.52 3.54 -17.16
N TYR A 128 6.42 4.28 -17.23
CA TYR A 128 5.08 3.69 -17.22
C TYR A 128 4.73 3.04 -18.55
N ALA A 129 5.24 3.56 -19.68
CA ALA A 129 5.14 2.87 -20.97
C ALA A 129 5.87 1.52 -20.96
N ALA A 130 7.07 1.45 -20.39
CA ALA A 130 7.81 0.20 -20.25
C ALA A 130 7.16 -0.76 -19.24
N MET A 131 6.59 -0.23 -18.15
CA MET A 131 5.83 -0.98 -17.15
C MET A 131 4.57 -1.61 -17.75
N GLU A 132 3.81 -0.87 -18.55
CA GLU A 132 2.63 -1.37 -19.28
C GLU A 132 3.03 -2.51 -20.23
N HIS A 133 4.07 -2.28 -21.06
CA HIS A 133 4.61 -3.30 -21.95
C HIS A 133 5.13 -4.55 -21.20
N HIS A 134 5.66 -4.36 -19.99
CA HIS A 134 6.08 -5.46 -19.14
C HIS A 134 4.90 -6.33 -18.70
N PHE A 135 3.86 -5.70 -18.18
CA PHE A 135 2.72 -6.40 -17.61
C PHE A 135 1.78 -7.01 -18.64
N ASP A 136 1.68 -6.46 -19.85
CA ASP A 136 0.86 -7.01 -20.93
C ASP A 136 1.20 -8.47 -21.28
N ARG A 137 2.40 -8.92 -20.91
CA ARG A 137 2.85 -10.30 -21.09
C ARG A 137 2.23 -11.30 -20.09
N PHE A 138 1.72 -10.81 -18.96
CA PHE A 138 1.09 -11.63 -17.91
C PHE A 138 -0.45 -11.59 -17.98
N GLY A 139 -1.00 -10.66 -18.76
CA GLY A 139 -2.45 -10.47 -18.93
C GLY A 139 -2.91 -9.07 -18.48
N PRO A 140 -4.23 -8.85 -18.35
CA PRO A 140 -4.78 -7.52 -18.16
C PRO A 140 -4.57 -6.94 -16.74
N ALA A 141 -4.22 -7.77 -15.75
CA ALA A 141 -4.17 -7.39 -14.35
C ALA A 141 -3.19 -6.24 -14.08
N GLY A 142 -2.01 -6.23 -14.71
CA GLY A 142 -1.02 -5.19 -14.44
C GLY A 142 -1.44 -3.80 -14.94
N ARG A 143 -2.21 -3.70 -16.03
CA ARG A 143 -2.83 -2.42 -16.45
C ARG A 143 -3.83 -1.93 -15.41
N THR A 144 -4.66 -2.83 -14.86
CA THR A 144 -5.61 -2.48 -13.81
C THR A 144 -4.89 -2.05 -12.52
N MET A 145 -3.82 -2.75 -12.14
CA MET A 145 -2.97 -2.37 -11.00
C MET A 145 -2.44 -0.95 -11.17
N MET A 146 -1.83 -0.67 -12.32
CA MET A 146 -1.25 0.64 -12.64
C MET A 146 -2.27 1.77 -12.63
N CYS A 147 -3.43 1.55 -13.26
CA CYS A 147 -4.28 2.65 -13.70
C CYS A 147 -5.61 2.74 -12.95
N SER A 148 -5.90 1.81 -12.05
CA SER A 148 -7.22 1.75 -11.41
C SER A 148 -7.21 1.33 -9.95
N THR A 149 -6.09 0.92 -9.38
CA THR A 149 -6.02 0.65 -7.93
C THR A 149 -5.51 1.86 -7.16
N ALA A 150 -5.84 1.92 -5.88
CA ALA A 150 -5.31 2.89 -4.93
C ALA A 150 -5.02 2.20 -3.58
N SER A 151 -4.02 2.68 -2.84
CA SER A 151 -3.52 2.04 -1.63
C SER A 151 -3.34 2.98 -0.43
N LEU A 152 -3.30 2.38 0.76
CA LEU A 152 -2.70 3.00 1.93
C LEU A 152 -1.40 2.25 2.19
N GLN A 153 -0.27 2.95 2.27
CA GLN A 153 1.02 2.32 2.56
C GLN A 153 1.61 2.93 3.82
N ILE A 154 2.16 2.07 4.68
CA ILE A 154 2.70 2.48 5.98
C ILE A 154 4.15 2.05 6.04
N SER A 155 5.03 3.01 6.32
CA SER A 155 6.47 2.83 6.38
C SER A 155 6.94 2.92 7.82
N LEU A 156 7.55 1.86 8.33
CA LEU A 156 8.04 1.78 9.71
C LEU A 156 9.51 1.37 9.73
N ASP A 157 10.25 1.81 10.74
CA ASP A 157 11.63 1.37 10.93
C ASP A 157 11.76 -0.16 10.99
N ALA A 158 12.84 -0.69 10.43
CA ALA A 158 13.07 -2.14 10.43
C ALA A 158 13.31 -2.69 11.85
N GLY A 159 13.89 -1.88 12.74
CA GLY A 159 14.24 -2.27 14.10
C GLY A 159 15.74 -2.52 14.29
N PHE A 160 16.11 -3.05 15.45
CA PHE A 160 17.50 -3.26 15.82
C PHE A 160 18.13 -4.44 15.09
N ASP A 161 19.46 -4.44 14.96
CA ASP A 161 20.22 -5.60 14.47
C ASP A 161 20.42 -6.70 15.54
N SER A 162 19.83 -6.52 16.72
CA SER A 162 19.84 -7.48 17.81
C SER A 162 18.62 -8.41 17.75
N PRO A 163 18.69 -9.61 18.34
CA PRO A 163 17.51 -10.43 18.61
C PRO A 163 16.50 -9.72 19.52
N GLY A 164 15.27 -10.25 19.57
CA GLY A 164 14.18 -9.77 20.43
C GLY A 164 13.01 -9.18 19.67
N THR A 165 11.97 -8.75 20.40
CA THR A 165 10.71 -8.23 19.86
C THR A 165 10.90 -7.06 18.89
N SER A 166 11.85 -6.17 19.18
CA SER A 166 12.21 -5.01 18.35
C SER A 166 13.33 -5.29 17.33
N GLY A 167 13.78 -6.55 17.21
CA GLY A 167 14.81 -6.95 16.25
C GLY A 167 14.27 -7.01 14.81
N ALA A 168 15.08 -6.62 13.83
CA ALA A 168 14.63 -6.51 12.43
C ALA A 168 14.15 -7.83 11.83
N ALA A 169 14.79 -8.95 12.16
CA ALA A 169 14.35 -10.26 11.72
C ALA A 169 12.99 -10.66 12.34
N GLN A 170 12.77 -10.34 13.62
CA GLN A 170 11.52 -10.64 14.31
C GLN A 170 10.37 -9.76 13.79
N ARG A 171 10.60 -8.45 13.64
CA ARG A 171 9.64 -7.51 13.05
C ARG A 171 9.28 -7.91 11.61
N TRP A 172 10.25 -8.31 10.80
CA TRP A 172 10.00 -8.84 9.45
C TRP A 172 9.09 -10.08 9.47
N LYS A 173 9.39 -11.05 10.33
CA LYS A 173 8.59 -12.28 10.49
C LYS A 173 7.17 -11.96 10.95
N ARG A 174 7.02 -11.14 12.00
CA ARG A 174 5.74 -10.70 12.55
C ARG A 174 4.88 -10.04 11.48
N LEU A 175 5.47 -9.10 10.75
CA LEU A 175 4.74 -8.38 9.70
C LEU A 175 4.21 -9.34 8.63
N HIS A 176 5.00 -10.33 8.20
CA HIS A 176 4.54 -11.35 7.25
C HIS A 176 3.41 -12.25 7.77
N ASN A 177 3.32 -12.46 9.10
CA ASN A 177 2.18 -13.15 9.71
C ASN A 177 0.94 -12.27 9.79
N LEU A 178 1.14 -10.96 9.94
CA LEU A 178 0.07 -9.98 10.04
C LEU A 178 -0.58 -9.67 8.69
N LEU A 179 0.15 -9.79 7.56
CA LEU A 179 -0.34 -9.41 6.22
C LEU A 179 -1.76 -9.91 5.87
N PRO A 180 -2.13 -11.19 6.06
CA PRO A 180 -3.48 -11.66 5.74
C PRO A 180 -4.55 -11.00 6.62
N VAL A 181 -4.22 -10.72 7.88
CA VAL A 181 -5.12 -10.02 8.82
C VAL A 181 -5.31 -8.57 8.39
N LEU A 182 -4.24 -7.87 7.98
CA LEU A 182 -4.34 -6.50 7.44
C LEU A 182 -5.18 -6.44 6.17
N VAL A 183 -4.98 -7.39 5.25
CA VAL A 183 -5.80 -7.50 4.03
C VAL A 183 -7.28 -7.70 4.40
N ALA A 184 -7.57 -8.56 5.37
CA ALA A 184 -8.94 -8.89 5.75
C ALA A 184 -9.64 -7.74 6.49
N MET A 185 -8.97 -7.10 7.46
CA MET A 185 -9.52 -5.98 8.23
C MET A 185 -9.83 -4.76 7.36
N PHE A 186 -8.95 -4.48 6.40
CA PHE A 186 -8.96 -3.23 5.66
C PHE A 186 -9.39 -3.37 4.20
N ALA A 187 -9.95 -4.52 3.80
CA ALA A 187 -10.47 -4.73 2.46
C ALA A 187 -11.52 -3.67 2.09
N ASN A 188 -11.31 -2.98 0.96
CA ASN A 188 -12.16 -1.86 0.54
C ASN A 188 -12.29 -1.76 -1.00
N SER A 189 -12.33 -2.91 -1.69
CA SER A 189 -12.49 -2.95 -3.16
C SER A 189 -13.40 -4.10 -3.61
N PRO A 190 -14.70 -4.11 -3.24
CA PRO A 190 -15.57 -5.25 -3.51
C PRO A 190 -16.12 -5.33 -4.95
N PHE A 191 -15.90 -4.30 -5.76
CA PHE A 191 -16.46 -4.19 -7.10
C PHE A 191 -15.40 -4.42 -8.18
N LEU A 192 -15.84 -4.96 -9.31
CA LEU A 192 -15.07 -5.02 -10.54
C LEU A 192 -16.04 -4.95 -11.72
N HIS A 193 -15.75 -4.10 -12.71
CA HIS A 193 -16.63 -3.87 -13.87
C HIS A 193 -18.07 -3.48 -13.47
N GLY A 194 -18.18 -2.71 -12.39
CA GLY A 194 -19.41 -2.13 -11.86
C GLY A 194 -20.21 -3.05 -10.96
N LEU A 195 -19.74 -4.29 -10.73
CA LEU A 195 -20.52 -5.33 -10.04
C LEU A 195 -19.71 -5.97 -8.89
N PRO A 196 -20.38 -6.37 -7.80
CA PRO A 196 -19.81 -7.30 -6.83
C PRO A 196 -19.47 -8.65 -7.48
N ASN A 197 -18.38 -9.28 -7.06
CA ASN A 197 -17.95 -10.57 -7.61
C ASN A 197 -17.52 -11.59 -6.54
N GLY A 198 -17.89 -11.36 -5.28
CA GLY A 198 -17.58 -12.24 -4.16
C GLY A 198 -16.15 -12.11 -3.62
N TRP A 199 -15.43 -11.04 -3.98
CA TRP A 199 -14.18 -10.63 -3.32
C TRP A 199 -14.41 -9.36 -2.52
N ASN A 200 -13.77 -9.25 -1.35
CA ASN A 200 -13.79 -8.03 -0.54
C ASN A 200 -12.65 -7.07 -0.93
N SER A 201 -11.50 -7.62 -1.36
CA SER A 201 -10.40 -6.86 -1.97
C SER A 201 -10.08 -7.38 -3.36
N ASN A 202 -10.69 -6.78 -4.39
CA ASN A 202 -10.31 -7.01 -5.77
C ASN A 202 -8.93 -6.43 -6.09
N ARG A 203 -8.49 -5.38 -5.38
CA ARG A 203 -7.12 -4.87 -5.50
C ARG A 203 -6.11 -5.97 -5.20
N GLN A 204 -6.24 -6.69 -4.08
CA GLN A 204 -5.35 -7.82 -3.79
C GLN A 204 -5.48 -8.97 -4.79
N ARG A 205 -6.69 -9.25 -5.30
CA ARG A 205 -6.88 -10.22 -6.40
C ARG A 205 -6.08 -9.85 -7.65
N ILE A 206 -6.00 -8.56 -7.98
CA ILE A 206 -5.21 -8.04 -9.11
C ILE A 206 -3.71 -8.20 -8.86
N TRP A 207 -3.22 -7.88 -7.65
CA TRP A 207 -1.82 -8.08 -7.27
C TRP A 207 -1.37 -9.54 -7.40
N LEU A 208 -2.22 -10.49 -6.99
CA LEU A 208 -1.99 -11.93 -7.14
C LEU A 208 -1.93 -12.41 -8.60
N ALA A 209 -2.54 -11.66 -9.53
CA ALA A 209 -2.63 -12.00 -10.95
C ALA A 209 -1.63 -11.22 -11.84
N THR A 210 -0.72 -10.45 -11.24
CA THR A 210 0.24 -9.60 -11.98
C THR A 210 1.54 -10.36 -12.29
N ASP A 211 2.73 -9.85 -11.92
CA ASP A 211 4.03 -10.49 -12.14
C ASP A 211 4.54 -11.02 -10.80
N PRO A 212 4.48 -12.35 -10.56
CA PRO A 212 4.84 -12.91 -9.26
C PRO A 212 6.31 -12.69 -8.90
N THR A 213 7.19 -12.43 -9.88
CA THR A 213 8.62 -12.17 -9.60
C THR A 213 8.85 -10.85 -8.85
N ARG A 214 7.83 -9.97 -8.81
CA ARG A 214 7.88 -8.69 -8.10
C ARG A 214 6.69 -8.43 -7.18
N THR A 215 5.62 -9.21 -7.24
CA THR A 215 4.40 -9.03 -6.43
C THR A 215 4.17 -10.14 -5.42
N ALA A 216 4.82 -11.30 -5.56
CA ALA A 216 4.71 -12.36 -4.57
C ALA A 216 5.44 -11.98 -3.27
N ALA A 217 5.02 -12.58 -2.16
CA ALA A 217 5.72 -12.47 -0.88
C ALA A 217 7.16 -12.98 -1.00
N VAL A 218 8.08 -12.26 -0.34
CA VAL A 218 9.48 -12.69 -0.25
C VAL A 218 9.53 -14.04 0.50
N PRO A 219 10.29 -15.03 0.00
CA PRO A 219 10.41 -16.32 0.67
C PRO A 219 10.85 -16.19 2.12
N ARG A 220 10.18 -16.91 3.02
CA ARG A 220 10.53 -16.93 4.44
C ARG A 220 11.78 -17.77 4.65
N THR A 221 12.85 -17.14 5.12
CA THR A 221 14.10 -17.81 5.50
C THR A 221 14.59 -17.29 6.86
N ALA A 222 15.64 -17.90 7.41
CA ALA A 222 16.26 -17.43 8.64
C ALA A 222 16.96 -16.07 8.48
N ASP A 223 17.37 -15.70 7.27
CA ASP A 223 18.01 -14.42 6.98
C ASP A 223 17.13 -13.61 6.00
N PRO A 224 16.34 -12.63 6.49
CA PRO A 224 15.47 -11.83 5.65
C PRO A 224 16.25 -10.94 4.67
N ARG A 225 17.47 -10.52 5.01
CA ARG A 225 18.29 -9.65 4.17
C ARG A 225 18.77 -10.42 2.94
N LEU A 226 19.26 -11.63 3.15
CA LEU A 226 19.68 -12.53 2.06
C LEU A 226 18.48 -13.00 1.22
N ALA A 227 17.33 -13.29 1.85
CA ALA A 227 16.11 -13.62 1.14
C ALA A 227 15.67 -12.49 0.21
N TRP A 228 15.71 -11.24 0.69
CA TRP A 228 15.41 -10.07 -0.11
C TRP A 228 16.41 -9.84 -1.24
N ALA A 229 17.71 -9.96 -0.97
CA ALA A 229 18.74 -9.84 -2.00
C ALA A 229 18.50 -10.83 -3.15
N ARG A 230 18.25 -12.10 -2.82
CA ARG A 230 17.94 -13.13 -3.82
C ARG A 230 16.66 -12.82 -4.58
N TYR A 231 15.59 -12.47 -3.87
CA TYR A 231 14.32 -12.06 -4.48
C TYR A 231 14.52 -10.93 -5.49
N ALA A 232 15.26 -9.88 -5.10
CA ALA A 232 15.52 -8.73 -5.95
C ALA A 232 16.34 -9.09 -7.18
N LEU A 233 17.37 -9.93 -7.03
CA LEU A 233 18.22 -10.33 -8.16
C LEU A 233 17.50 -11.31 -9.11
N ASP A 234 16.64 -12.18 -8.58
CA ASP A 234 15.91 -13.17 -9.38
C ASP A 234 14.70 -12.55 -10.10
N ALA A 235 14.26 -11.36 -9.71
CA ALA A 235 13.17 -10.65 -10.36
C ALA A 235 13.51 -10.23 -11.79
N LEU A 236 12.49 -10.24 -12.66
CA LEU A 236 12.62 -9.72 -14.01
C LEU A 236 12.90 -8.21 -13.99
N VAL A 237 13.79 -7.74 -14.86
CA VAL A 237 14.01 -6.31 -15.08
C VAL A 237 12.78 -5.74 -15.77
N LEU A 238 12.13 -4.76 -15.15
CA LEU A 238 10.91 -4.15 -15.68
C LEU A 238 11.20 -3.11 -16.76
N CYS A 239 12.21 -2.27 -16.49
CA CYS A 239 12.65 -1.26 -17.42
C CYS A 239 14.11 -0.88 -17.16
N ILE A 240 14.76 -0.36 -18.20
CA ILE A 240 16.14 0.11 -18.20
C ILE A 240 16.13 1.58 -18.62
N PRO A 241 16.38 2.53 -17.70
CA PRO A 241 16.40 3.94 -18.05
C PRO A 241 17.37 4.25 -19.21
N SER A 242 16.89 5.05 -20.15
CA SER A 242 17.65 5.48 -21.33
C SER A 242 17.27 6.89 -21.75
N VAL A 243 18.24 7.63 -22.28
CA VAL A 243 18.04 8.98 -22.83
C VAL A 243 17.74 8.98 -24.33
N THR A 244 18.09 7.90 -25.04
CA THR A 244 18.01 7.81 -26.51
C THR A 244 17.14 6.66 -27.00
N ALA A 245 16.80 5.70 -26.13
CA ALA A 245 16.07 4.50 -26.48
C ALA A 245 14.84 4.30 -25.59
N SER A 246 13.96 3.38 -25.99
CA SER A 246 12.87 2.90 -25.14
C SER A 246 13.42 2.36 -23.81
N TRP A 247 12.65 2.56 -22.74
CA TRP A 247 12.97 1.99 -21.43
C TRP A 247 12.60 0.50 -21.31
N THR A 248 12.01 -0.10 -22.35
CA THR A 248 11.64 -1.52 -22.36
C THR A 248 12.86 -2.41 -22.14
N ALA A 249 12.82 -3.27 -21.12
CA ALA A 249 13.84 -4.26 -20.88
C ALA A 249 13.70 -5.49 -21.82
N PRO A 250 14.81 -6.16 -22.18
CA PRO A 250 14.75 -7.42 -22.93
C PRO A 250 13.87 -8.47 -22.22
N ARG A 251 13.10 -9.22 -23.01
CA ARG A 251 12.19 -10.25 -22.48
C ARG A 251 12.96 -11.33 -21.74
N GLY A 252 12.51 -11.65 -20.52
CA GLY A 252 13.09 -12.72 -19.71
C GLY A 252 14.38 -12.36 -18.98
N LEU A 253 14.88 -11.13 -19.13
CA LEU A 253 16.07 -10.67 -18.41
C LEU A 253 15.76 -10.52 -16.93
N THR A 254 16.46 -11.26 -16.08
CA THR A 254 16.50 -11.03 -14.62
C THR A 254 17.65 -10.10 -14.27
N MET A 255 17.58 -9.45 -13.10
CA MET A 255 18.69 -8.62 -12.64
C MET A 255 19.96 -9.46 -12.44
N ARG A 256 19.84 -10.71 -11.99
CA ARG A 256 20.96 -11.65 -11.85
C ARG A 256 21.63 -11.95 -13.19
N ASN A 257 20.84 -12.27 -14.22
CA ASN A 257 21.40 -12.54 -15.55
C ASN A 257 22.03 -11.27 -16.16
N TRP A 258 21.47 -10.09 -15.86
CA TRP A 258 22.07 -8.83 -16.27
C TRP A 258 23.45 -8.62 -15.62
N LEU A 259 23.59 -8.87 -14.32
CA LEU A 259 24.89 -8.83 -13.61
C LEU A 259 25.91 -9.82 -14.18
N ARG A 260 25.45 -10.94 -14.75
CA ARG A 260 26.28 -11.95 -15.44
C ARG A 260 26.63 -11.58 -16.88
N GLY A 261 26.22 -10.41 -17.36
CA GLY A 261 26.55 -9.90 -18.69
C GLY A 261 25.56 -10.27 -19.80
N GLU A 262 24.39 -10.82 -19.47
CA GLU A 262 23.35 -11.18 -20.46
C GLU A 262 22.44 -10.00 -20.85
N GLY A 263 22.64 -8.83 -20.25
CA GLY A 263 21.86 -7.63 -20.58
C GLY A 263 22.44 -6.80 -21.73
N PRO A 264 21.78 -5.70 -22.11
CA PRO A 264 22.16 -4.89 -23.28
C PRO A 264 23.50 -4.15 -23.12
N ARG A 265 23.99 -4.06 -21.88
CA ARG A 265 25.26 -3.47 -21.45
C ARG A 265 25.62 -4.02 -20.07
N ALA A 266 26.81 -3.73 -19.57
CA ALA A 266 27.14 -4.02 -18.17
C ALA A 266 26.16 -3.31 -17.21
N ALA A 267 25.71 -4.03 -16.20
CA ALA A 267 24.88 -3.49 -15.13
C ALA A 267 25.72 -2.58 -14.21
N THR A 268 25.12 -1.47 -13.81
CA THR A 268 25.71 -0.49 -12.89
C THR A 268 24.94 -0.51 -11.57
N LEU A 269 25.52 0.12 -10.55
CA LEU A 269 24.82 0.31 -9.27
C LEU A 269 23.52 1.11 -9.43
N ALA A 270 23.52 2.12 -10.31
CA ALA A 270 22.31 2.91 -10.60
C ALA A 270 21.19 2.05 -11.23
N ASP A 271 21.53 1.02 -12.00
CA ASP A 271 20.54 0.09 -12.54
C ASP A 271 19.93 -0.78 -11.45
N LEU A 272 20.77 -1.28 -10.53
CA LEU A 272 20.31 -2.05 -9.39
C LEU A 272 19.41 -1.21 -8.47
N ASP A 273 19.85 0.01 -8.12
CA ASP A 273 19.05 0.96 -7.32
C ASP A 273 17.70 1.24 -7.97
N TYR A 274 17.70 1.47 -9.28
CA TYR A 274 16.48 1.73 -10.02
C TYR A 274 15.58 0.48 -10.07
N HIS A 275 16.15 -0.71 -10.32
CA HIS A 275 15.43 -1.99 -10.33
C HIS A 275 14.70 -2.26 -9.01
N LEU A 276 15.34 -1.98 -7.86
CA LEU A 276 14.71 -2.11 -6.54
C LEU A 276 13.43 -1.28 -6.39
N THR A 277 13.33 -0.13 -7.09
CA THR A 277 12.10 0.71 -7.10
C THR A 277 10.94 0.10 -7.88
N THR A 278 11.19 -0.98 -8.62
CA THR A 278 10.19 -1.68 -9.45
C THR A 278 9.70 -2.98 -8.82
N LEU A 279 10.15 -3.28 -7.60
CA LEU A 279 9.69 -4.41 -6.80
C LEU A 279 8.53 -3.94 -5.92
N PHE A 280 7.49 -4.77 -5.83
CA PHE A 280 6.23 -4.45 -5.15
C PHE A 280 5.71 -5.64 -4.31
N PRO A 281 6.55 -6.32 -3.52
CA PRO A 281 6.06 -7.37 -2.62
C PRO A 281 5.08 -6.79 -1.58
N PRO A 282 4.30 -7.62 -0.88
CA PRO A 282 3.46 -7.20 0.26
C PRO A 282 4.17 -6.32 1.32
N VAL A 283 5.47 -6.59 1.56
CA VAL A 283 6.36 -5.78 2.40
C VAL A 283 7.64 -5.52 1.61
N ARG A 284 7.99 -4.24 1.41
CA ARG A 284 9.20 -3.85 0.71
C ARG A 284 10.22 -3.21 1.66
N PRO A 285 11.42 -3.78 1.80
CA PRO A 285 12.50 -3.15 2.56
C PRO A 285 13.25 -2.12 1.70
N ARG A 286 13.30 -0.85 2.15
CA ARG A 286 13.96 0.27 1.43
C ARG A 286 14.77 1.19 2.35
N GLY A 287 15.32 0.64 3.42
CA GLY A 287 15.86 1.37 4.56
C GLY A 287 14.85 1.50 5.72
N PHE A 288 13.60 1.16 5.44
CA PHE A 288 12.48 0.96 6.35
C PHE A 288 11.63 -0.18 5.76
N LEU A 289 10.64 -0.67 6.50
CA LEU A 289 9.67 -1.67 6.06
C LEU A 289 8.40 -0.96 5.58
N GLU A 290 8.16 -1.01 4.28
CA GLU A 290 6.97 -0.44 3.64
C GLU A 290 5.89 -1.52 3.47
N ILE A 291 4.73 -1.31 4.09
CA ILE A 291 3.59 -2.23 4.11
C ILE A 291 2.64 -1.83 2.99
N ARG A 292 2.45 -2.71 2.00
CA ARG A 292 1.79 -2.36 0.72
C ARG A 292 0.45 -3.02 0.49
N VAL A 293 0.00 -3.88 1.41
CA VAL A 293 -1.19 -4.72 1.19
C VAL A 293 -2.52 -4.02 1.48
N ILE A 294 -2.50 -2.86 2.13
CA ILE A 294 -3.70 -2.21 2.62
C ILE A 294 -4.37 -1.47 1.45
N ASP A 295 -5.67 -1.72 1.29
CA ASP A 295 -6.50 -1.01 0.31
C ASP A 295 -6.62 0.47 0.72
N ALA A 296 -6.74 1.39 -0.23
CA ALA A 296 -7.08 2.78 0.10
C ALA A 296 -8.39 2.84 0.91
N GLN A 297 -8.37 3.63 1.97
CA GLN A 297 -9.50 3.80 2.89
C GLN A 297 -10.25 5.10 2.57
N ALA A 298 -11.57 5.13 2.82
CA ALA A 298 -12.41 6.29 2.55
C ALA A 298 -12.25 7.39 3.62
N GLY A 299 -12.42 8.65 3.25
CA GLY A 299 -12.52 9.77 4.20
C GLY A 299 -11.36 9.81 5.21
N SER A 300 -11.66 9.79 6.51
CA SER A 300 -10.63 9.78 7.56
C SER A 300 -10.15 8.38 7.98
N ASP A 301 -10.63 7.30 7.35
CA ASP A 301 -10.33 5.92 7.80
C ASP A 301 -8.84 5.54 7.59
N TRP A 302 -8.06 6.33 6.85
CA TRP A 302 -6.59 6.15 6.80
C TRP A 302 -5.94 6.28 8.18
N GLU A 303 -6.48 7.15 9.04
CA GLU A 303 -5.94 7.49 10.36
C GLU A 303 -6.01 6.31 11.35
N PRO A 304 -7.19 5.71 11.63
CA PRO A 304 -7.27 4.56 12.53
C PRO A 304 -6.49 3.35 12.00
N VAL A 305 -6.45 3.15 10.68
CA VAL A 305 -5.66 2.06 10.07
C VAL A 305 -4.16 2.28 10.29
N THR A 306 -3.67 3.50 10.06
CA THR A 306 -2.26 3.86 10.31
C THR A 306 -1.89 3.70 11.78
N ALA A 307 -2.76 4.18 12.68
CA ALA A 307 -2.56 4.07 14.12
C ALA A 307 -2.50 2.62 14.59
N MET A 308 -3.43 1.77 14.15
CA MET A 308 -3.45 0.36 14.53
C MET A 308 -2.23 -0.41 14.02
N VAL A 309 -1.82 -0.21 12.76
CA VAL A 309 -0.65 -0.92 12.21
C VAL A 309 0.63 -0.47 12.89
N THR A 310 0.77 0.82 13.18
CA THR A 310 1.91 1.34 13.96
C THR A 310 1.93 0.71 15.36
N ALA A 311 0.78 0.63 16.04
CA ALA A 311 0.66 -0.02 17.34
C ALA A 311 1.06 -1.49 17.35
N LEU A 312 0.64 -2.25 16.33
CA LEU A 312 0.94 -3.68 16.20
C LEU A 312 2.41 -3.99 15.93
N MET A 313 3.20 -2.96 15.60
CA MET A 313 4.62 -3.11 15.28
C MET A 313 5.53 -2.45 16.32
N ASP A 314 5.22 -1.22 16.73
CA ASP A 314 6.13 -0.38 17.53
C ASP A 314 5.88 -0.44 19.04
N ASP A 315 4.71 -0.88 19.49
CA ASP A 315 4.50 -1.22 20.91
C ASP A 315 4.83 -2.71 21.12
N GLU A 316 5.89 -3.00 21.88
CA GLU A 316 6.42 -4.37 22.02
C GLU A 316 5.37 -5.35 22.58
N HIS A 317 4.59 -4.92 23.57
CA HIS A 317 3.54 -5.75 24.17
C HIS A 317 2.43 -6.06 23.17
N ALA A 318 1.98 -5.05 22.42
CA ALA A 318 0.99 -5.25 21.37
C ALA A 318 1.50 -6.15 20.24
N ALA A 319 2.77 -5.98 19.87
CA ALA A 319 3.37 -6.75 18.80
C ALA A 319 3.46 -8.26 19.15
N ASP A 320 3.77 -8.59 20.41
CA ASP A 320 3.80 -9.98 20.88
C ASP A 320 2.39 -10.61 20.93
N LEU A 321 1.40 -9.89 21.47
CA LEU A 321 0.00 -10.34 21.49
C LEU A 321 -0.58 -10.50 20.07
N ALA A 322 -0.24 -9.60 19.15
CA ALA A 322 -0.66 -9.71 17.76
C ALA A 322 -0.05 -10.93 17.06
N GLU A 323 1.20 -11.28 17.35
CA GLU A 323 1.84 -12.49 16.83
C GLU A 323 1.13 -13.76 17.31
N GLU A 324 0.73 -13.81 18.59
CA GLU A 324 -0.06 -14.90 19.15
C GLU A 324 -1.44 -14.99 18.48
N ALA A 325 -2.15 -13.86 18.34
CA ALA A 325 -3.45 -13.80 17.68
C ALA A 325 -3.39 -14.26 16.21
N CYS A 326 -2.26 -14.00 15.52
CA CYS A 326 -2.05 -14.40 14.12
C CYS A 326 -1.59 -15.85 13.96
N ALA A 327 -1.19 -16.56 15.03
CA ALA A 327 -0.64 -17.92 14.91
C ALA A 327 -1.55 -18.90 14.15
N PRO A 328 -2.90 -18.91 14.34
CA PRO A 328 -3.80 -19.79 13.60
C PRO A 328 -3.85 -19.50 12.09
N VAL A 329 -3.57 -18.27 11.65
CA VAL A 329 -3.62 -17.85 10.23
C VAL A 329 -2.64 -18.65 9.38
N ALA A 330 -1.51 -19.10 9.96
CA ALA A 330 -0.52 -19.91 9.26
C ALA A 330 -1.03 -21.30 8.82
N SER A 331 -2.16 -21.76 9.37
CA SER A 331 -2.79 -23.02 8.98
C SER A 331 -3.68 -22.90 7.74
N LEU A 332 -4.00 -21.68 7.29
CA LEU A 332 -4.77 -21.47 6.07
C LEU A 332 -3.93 -21.85 4.85
N PRO A 333 -4.46 -22.58 3.85
CA PRO A 333 -3.69 -23.01 2.68
C PRO A 333 -3.15 -21.85 1.83
N ASP A 334 -3.94 -20.79 1.68
CA ASP A 334 -3.57 -19.57 0.96
C ASP A 334 -4.13 -18.35 1.72
N PRO A 335 -3.44 -17.92 2.80
CA PRO A 335 -3.98 -16.92 3.72
C PRO A 335 -4.30 -15.59 3.04
N ILE A 336 -3.45 -15.12 2.11
CA ILE A 336 -3.64 -13.85 1.40
C ILE A 336 -4.86 -13.92 0.48
N ARG A 337 -5.02 -15.01 -0.27
CA ARG A 337 -6.19 -15.18 -1.15
C ARG A 337 -7.47 -15.34 -0.34
N THR A 338 -7.43 -16.09 0.76
CA THR A 338 -8.57 -16.23 1.68
C THR A 338 -8.96 -14.86 2.24
N ALA A 339 -7.99 -14.06 2.70
CA ALA A 339 -8.23 -12.72 3.19
C ALA A 339 -8.81 -11.78 2.12
N ALA A 340 -8.23 -11.76 0.92
CA ALA A 340 -8.71 -10.90 -0.17
C ALA A 340 -10.14 -11.27 -0.61
N ARG A 341 -10.49 -12.56 -0.58
CA ARG A 341 -11.81 -13.04 -1.00
C ARG A 341 -12.85 -12.88 0.10
N HIS A 342 -12.58 -13.45 1.28
CA HIS A 342 -13.56 -13.63 2.35
C HIS A 342 -13.45 -12.57 3.45
N ALA A 343 -12.33 -11.85 3.56
CA ALA A 343 -12.06 -10.90 4.63
C ALA A 343 -12.39 -11.53 6.01
N LEU A 344 -13.11 -10.81 6.86
CA LEU A 344 -13.52 -11.27 8.19
C LEU A 344 -14.75 -12.20 8.20
N ALA A 345 -15.27 -12.60 7.05
CA ALA A 345 -16.24 -13.70 6.99
C ALA A 345 -15.57 -15.07 7.20
N ASP A 346 -14.24 -15.15 7.04
CA ASP A 346 -13.47 -16.33 7.45
C ASP A 346 -13.23 -16.29 8.97
N PRO A 347 -13.58 -17.34 9.72
CA PRO A 347 -13.55 -17.31 11.19
C PRO A 347 -12.13 -17.24 11.77
N VAL A 348 -11.13 -17.79 11.08
CA VAL A 348 -9.72 -17.73 11.54
C VAL A 348 -9.21 -16.30 11.42
N LEU A 349 -9.49 -15.64 10.29
CA LEU A 349 -9.14 -14.24 10.09
C LEU A 349 -9.93 -13.30 10.99
N ALA A 350 -11.23 -13.55 11.21
CA ALA A 350 -12.06 -12.75 12.11
C ALA A 350 -11.53 -12.75 13.55
N SER A 351 -11.18 -13.94 14.06
CA SER A 351 -10.65 -14.07 15.42
C SER A 351 -9.27 -13.40 15.56
N ALA A 352 -8.38 -13.58 14.58
CA ALA A 352 -7.07 -12.95 14.60
C ALA A 352 -7.17 -11.42 14.50
N ALA A 353 -8.07 -10.92 13.65
CA ALA A 353 -8.33 -9.50 13.46
C ALA A 353 -8.87 -8.83 14.73
N LEU A 354 -9.81 -9.47 15.43
CA LEU A 354 -10.33 -8.95 16.69
C LEU A 354 -9.24 -8.84 17.75
N GLY A 355 -8.44 -9.91 17.94
CA GLY A 355 -7.31 -9.89 18.87
C GLY A 355 -6.28 -8.81 18.53
N CYS A 356 -5.97 -8.61 17.25
CA CYS A 356 -5.09 -7.52 16.80
C CYS A 356 -5.72 -6.14 17.08
N ALA A 357 -6.99 -5.95 16.76
CA ALA A 357 -7.68 -4.67 16.98
C ALA A 357 -7.71 -4.28 18.46
N GLU A 358 -8.15 -5.18 19.35
CA GLU A 358 -8.19 -4.93 20.80
C GLU A 358 -6.80 -4.58 21.34
N THR A 359 -5.79 -5.34 20.92
CA THR A 359 -4.40 -5.14 21.29
C THR A 359 -3.86 -3.79 20.82
N ALA A 360 -4.17 -3.40 19.58
CA ALA A 360 -3.79 -2.10 19.04
C ALA A 360 -4.43 -0.96 19.82
N LEU A 361 -5.74 -1.03 20.09
CA LEU A 361 -6.47 -0.02 20.88
C LEU A 361 -5.87 0.16 22.28
N MET A 362 -5.49 -0.93 22.95
CA MET A 362 -4.82 -0.88 24.25
C MET A 362 -3.45 -0.20 24.19
N ALA A 363 -2.76 -0.22 23.04
CA ALA A 363 -1.43 0.37 22.85
C ALA A 363 -1.46 1.85 22.45
N LEU A 364 -2.52 2.33 21.80
CA LEU A 364 -2.60 3.72 21.33
C LEU A 364 -2.27 4.77 22.39
N PRO A 365 -2.73 4.66 23.67
CA PRO A 365 -2.33 5.61 24.71
C PRO A 365 -0.83 5.60 25.02
N ARG A 366 -0.15 4.43 24.95
CA ARG A 366 1.30 4.31 25.18
C ARG A 366 2.11 4.93 24.04
N LEU A 367 1.56 4.93 22.83
CA LEU A 367 2.12 5.62 21.66
C LEU A 367 1.77 7.11 21.59
N GLY A 368 1.10 7.65 22.61
CA GLY A 368 0.78 9.08 22.68
C GLY A 368 -0.36 9.52 21.76
N ALA A 369 -1.13 8.60 21.19
CA ALA A 369 -2.27 8.94 20.32
C ALA A 369 -3.29 9.82 21.08
N ASP A 370 -3.71 10.91 20.44
CA ASP A 370 -4.68 11.83 21.04
C ASP A 370 -6.07 11.20 21.21
N ALA A 371 -6.97 11.87 21.93
CA ALA A 371 -8.32 11.36 22.18
C ALA A 371 -9.13 11.17 20.88
N ALA A 372 -8.92 12.02 19.88
CA ALA A 372 -9.66 11.96 18.62
C ALA A 372 -9.22 10.75 17.76
N THR A 373 -7.92 10.48 17.71
CA THR A 373 -7.34 9.32 17.01
C THR A 373 -7.79 8.02 17.67
N ARG A 374 -7.80 7.97 19.01
CA ARG A 374 -8.30 6.81 19.76
C ARG A 374 -9.79 6.57 19.52
N SER A 375 -10.61 7.61 19.61
CA SER A 375 -12.05 7.51 19.31
C SER A 375 -12.30 7.02 17.88
N ARG A 376 -11.57 7.54 16.89
CA ARG A 376 -11.68 7.07 15.50
C ARG A 376 -11.27 5.61 15.32
N ALA A 377 -10.27 5.14 16.06
CA ALA A 377 -9.87 3.74 16.03
C ALA A 377 -10.94 2.83 16.68
N GLU A 378 -11.48 3.23 17.83
CA GLU A 378 -12.59 2.54 18.50
C GLU A 378 -13.81 2.46 17.57
N ASP A 379 -14.22 3.59 16.98
CA ASP A 379 -15.34 3.66 16.04
C ASP A 379 -15.13 2.74 14.82
N PHE A 380 -13.90 2.70 14.28
CA PHE A 380 -13.56 1.81 13.17
C PHE A 380 -13.72 0.33 13.57
N VAL A 381 -13.21 -0.05 14.74
CA VAL A 381 -13.28 -1.43 15.24
C VAL A 381 -14.73 -1.83 15.52
N ASP A 382 -15.51 -0.97 16.18
CA ASP A 382 -16.91 -1.22 16.50
C ASP A 382 -17.80 -1.32 15.26
N ARG A 383 -17.50 -0.52 14.23
CA ARG A 383 -18.22 -0.53 12.95
C ARG A 383 -17.92 -1.78 12.13
N TYR A 384 -16.67 -2.25 12.14
CA TYR A 384 -16.19 -3.29 11.25
C TYR A 384 -15.71 -4.55 11.99
N THR A 385 -14.50 -4.49 12.56
CA THR A 385 -13.78 -5.67 13.04
C THR A 385 -14.55 -6.46 14.11
N ALA A 386 -15.13 -5.76 15.10
CA ALA A 386 -15.93 -6.37 16.18
C ALA A 386 -17.19 -7.10 15.66
N ARG A 387 -17.63 -6.78 14.45
CA ARG A 387 -18.80 -7.39 13.79
C ARG A 387 -18.42 -8.48 12.78
N GLY A 388 -17.13 -8.84 12.68
CA GLY A 388 -16.64 -9.72 11.62
C GLY A 388 -16.81 -9.12 10.22
N ARG A 389 -16.70 -7.80 10.11
CA ARG A 389 -16.88 -7.03 8.87
C ARG A 389 -15.66 -6.18 8.55
N CYS A 390 -15.57 -5.73 7.32
CA CYS A 390 -14.56 -4.81 6.80
C CYS A 390 -15.25 -3.67 6.00
N PRO A 391 -14.53 -2.59 5.62
CA PRO A 391 -15.08 -1.48 4.84
C PRO A 391 -15.83 -1.92 3.57
N ALA A 392 -15.34 -2.95 2.88
CA ALA A 392 -16.00 -3.51 1.71
C ALA A 392 -17.46 -3.92 1.97
N ASN A 393 -17.80 -4.39 3.18
CA ASN A 393 -19.18 -4.75 3.51
C ASN A 393 -20.10 -3.53 3.54
N GLU A 394 -19.64 -2.39 4.05
CA GLU A 394 -20.44 -1.14 4.01
C GLU A 394 -20.67 -0.67 2.56
N ARG A 395 -19.63 -0.75 1.72
CA ARG A 395 -19.75 -0.41 0.29
C ARG A 395 -20.76 -1.31 -0.40
N LEU A 396 -20.76 -2.61 -0.10
CA LEU A 396 -21.72 -3.58 -0.61
C LEU A 396 -23.15 -3.27 -0.16
N ASP A 397 -23.37 -3.01 1.14
CA ASP A 397 -24.70 -2.68 1.69
C ASP A 397 -25.26 -1.40 1.04
N ARG A 398 -24.41 -0.39 0.83
CA ARG A 398 -24.82 0.82 0.12
C ARG A 398 -25.18 0.54 -1.33
N TRP A 399 -24.36 -0.22 -2.04
CA TRP A 399 -24.64 -0.60 -3.43
C TRP A 399 -25.93 -1.41 -3.55
N GLN A 400 -26.22 -2.32 -2.61
CA GLN A 400 -27.49 -3.05 -2.59
C GLN A 400 -28.70 -2.13 -2.38
N ARG A 401 -28.57 -1.10 -1.53
CA ARG A 401 -29.65 -0.13 -1.27
C ARG A 401 -29.85 0.86 -2.42
N THR A 402 -28.78 1.28 -3.09
CA THR A 402 -28.79 2.46 -3.99
C THR A 402 -28.45 2.16 -5.45
N GLY A 403 -27.86 0.99 -5.73
CA GLY A 403 -27.26 0.66 -7.03
C GLY A 403 -25.97 1.42 -7.34
N SER A 404 -25.47 2.26 -6.43
CA SER A 404 -24.31 3.12 -6.66
C SER A 404 -23.10 2.71 -5.81
N TYR A 405 -21.94 2.65 -6.46
CA TYR A 405 -20.63 2.50 -5.83
C TYR A 405 -19.93 3.84 -5.58
N PHE A 406 -20.46 4.96 -6.10
CA PHE A 406 -20.01 6.30 -5.75
C PHE A 406 -20.80 6.76 -4.53
N GLY A 407 -20.11 6.92 -3.39
CA GLY A 407 -20.65 7.55 -2.17
C GLY A 407 -21.29 8.91 -2.48
N PRO A 408 -22.14 9.46 -1.60
CA PRO A 408 -22.31 10.90 -1.61
C PRO A 408 -20.91 11.52 -1.50
N SER A 409 -20.68 12.69 -2.07
CA SER A 409 -19.44 13.40 -1.75
C SER A 409 -19.35 13.58 -0.22
N GLN A 410 -18.17 13.63 0.37
CA GLN A 410 -18.00 13.91 1.81
C GLN A 410 -18.76 15.21 2.21
N TYR A 411 -18.90 16.14 1.25
CA TYR A 411 -19.73 17.34 1.32
C TYR A 411 -21.24 17.07 1.49
N GLU A 412 -21.79 16.02 0.89
CA GLU A 412 -23.19 15.61 1.08
C GLU A 412 -23.42 14.92 2.43
N GLU A 413 -22.48 14.09 2.89
CA GLU A 413 -22.53 13.48 4.23
C GLU A 413 -22.41 14.53 5.34
N ASP A 414 -21.51 15.52 5.21
CA ASP A 414 -21.37 16.63 6.14
C ASP A 414 -22.62 17.54 6.15
N ARG A 415 -23.30 17.71 5.00
CA ARG A 415 -24.58 18.45 4.93
C ARG A 415 -25.76 17.66 5.50
N GLU A 416 -25.79 16.34 5.36
CA GLU A 416 -26.83 15.50 5.95
C GLU A 416 -26.67 15.40 7.48
N ASN A 417 -25.44 15.31 7.99
CA ASN A 417 -25.16 15.29 9.43
C ASN A 417 -25.32 16.66 10.11
N ALA A 418 -25.33 17.76 9.35
CA ALA A 418 -25.58 19.12 9.84
C ALA A 418 -27.07 19.52 9.83
N ARG A 419 -27.96 18.63 9.39
CA ARG A 419 -29.43 18.78 9.42
C ARG A 419 -30.05 17.91 10.48
#